data_AF-A0AAV5W532-F1
#
_entry.id   AF-A0AAV5W532-F1
#
_cell.length_a   1.000
_cell.length_b   1.000
_cell.length_c   1.000
_cell.angle_alpha   90.00
_cell.angle_beta   90.00
_cell.angle_gamma   90.00
#
_symmetry.space_group_name_H-M   'P 1'
#
loop_
_entity.id
_entity.type
_entity.pdbx_description
1 polymer ?
#
loop_
_entity_poly.entity_id
_entity_poly.type
_entity_poly.pdbx_seq_one_letter_code
_entity_poly.pdbx_strand_id
1 'polypeptide(L)'
;MKNQTKAQITAAINSWAATYGVSAQVTAFNAEKANEKAAHRANVTAAVAALPNALTQVYAIVDNQNLTESGEMTQLSALFATFSHDLKNLVGAAIHQGPGSRGGM
;
A
#
# COMPACT_ATOMS: atom_id res chain seq x y z
N MET A 1 15.73 -25.35 -6.17
CA MET A 1 15.16 -24.57 -5.03
C MET A 1 13.62 -24.43 -5.07
N LYS A 2 12.86 -25.25 -5.81
CA LYS A 2 11.39 -25.05 -5.96
C LYS A 2 10.49 -25.86 -5.00
N ASN A 3 11.04 -26.75 -4.16
CA ASN A 3 10.27 -27.58 -3.19
C ASN A 3 10.70 -27.39 -1.72
N GLN A 4 11.41 -26.31 -1.39
CA GLN A 4 11.85 -26.06 -0.01
C GLN A 4 10.87 -25.14 0.72
N THR A 5 10.60 -25.44 1.99
CA THR A 5 9.86 -24.54 2.86
C THR A 5 10.69 -23.29 3.16
N LYS A 6 10.03 -22.20 3.57
CA LYS A 6 10.71 -20.98 4.01
C LYS A 6 11.71 -21.27 5.14
N ALA A 7 11.35 -22.16 6.07
CA ALA A 7 12.24 -22.58 7.14
C ALA A 7 13.48 -23.33 6.62
N GLN A 8 13.32 -24.21 5.62
CA GLN A 8 14.44 -24.90 4.99
C GLN A 8 15.39 -23.93 4.26
N ILE A 9 14.84 -22.91 3.59
CA ILE A 9 15.63 -21.86 2.95
C ILE A 9 16.39 -21.04 4.01
N THR A 10 15.72 -20.63 5.08
CA THR A 10 16.35 -19.89 6.20
C THR A 10 17.48 -20.70 6.84
N ALA A 11 17.26 -22.00 7.09
CA ALA A 11 18.29 -22.87 7.64
C ALA A 11 19.51 -22.99 6.71
N ALA A 12 19.30 -23.15 5.40
CA ALA A 12 20.38 -23.19 4.41
C ALA A 12 21.17 -21.88 4.36
N ILE A 13 20.47 -20.74 4.38
CA ILE A 13 21.11 -19.41 4.42
C ILE A 13 21.93 -19.23 5.70
N ASN A 14 21.40 -19.61 6.86
CA ASN A 14 22.12 -19.51 8.13
C ASN A 14 23.35 -20.43 8.17
N SER A 15 23.25 -21.64 7.63
CA SER A 15 24.40 -22.55 7.52
C SER A 15 25.48 -21.98 6.60
N TRP A 16 25.10 -21.43 5.44
CA TRP A 16 26.02 -20.73 4.54
C TRP A 16 26.65 -19.52 5.25
N ALA A 17 25.86 -18.72 5.96
CA ALA A 17 26.33 -17.53 6.66
C ALA A 17 27.32 -17.85 7.78
N ALA A 18 27.17 -19.00 8.45
CA ALA A 18 28.11 -19.50 9.43
C ALA A 18 29.43 -19.92 8.75
N THR A 19 29.36 -20.67 7.65
CA THR A 19 30.53 -21.12 6.88
C THR A 19 31.40 -19.95 6.40
N TYR A 20 30.79 -18.85 6.00
CA TYR A 20 31.51 -17.68 5.46
C TYR A 20 31.65 -16.52 6.45
N GLY A 21 31.28 -16.70 7.72
CA GLY A 21 31.44 -15.66 8.76
C GLY A 21 30.56 -14.41 8.60
N VAL A 22 29.45 -14.50 7.86
CA VAL A 22 28.53 -13.37 7.57
C VAL A 22 27.20 -13.45 8.32
N SER A 23 27.17 -14.20 9.43
CA SER A 23 25.94 -14.45 10.21
C SER A 23 25.33 -13.17 10.80
N ALA A 24 26.16 -12.18 11.17
CA ALA A 24 25.68 -10.91 11.70
C ALA A 24 24.94 -10.09 10.64
N GLN A 25 25.44 -10.05 9.40
CA GLN A 25 24.84 -9.36 8.27
C GLN A 25 23.50 -10.00 7.88
N VAL A 26 23.44 -11.33 7.85
CA VAL A 26 22.19 -12.06 7.59
C VAL A 26 21.16 -11.79 8.69
N THR A 27 21.58 -11.74 9.95
CA THR A 27 20.70 -11.41 11.07
C THR A 27 20.15 -9.98 10.97
N ALA A 28 21.01 -9.01 10.68
CA ALA A 28 20.61 -7.61 10.51
C ALA A 28 19.64 -7.44 9.34
N PHE A 29 19.93 -8.06 8.19
CA PHE A 29 19.04 -8.04 7.03
C PHE A 29 17.67 -8.66 7.33
N ASN A 30 17.64 -9.80 8.01
CA ASN A 30 16.37 -10.45 8.36
C ASN A 30 15.53 -9.58 9.32
N ALA A 31 16.18 -8.89 10.26
CA ALA A 31 15.51 -7.95 11.17
C ALA A 31 14.94 -6.74 10.40
N GLU A 32 15.72 -6.16 9.48
CA GLU A 32 15.27 -5.08 8.60
C GLU A 32 14.05 -5.51 7.77
N LYS A 33 14.10 -6.69 7.14
CA LYS A 33 12.98 -7.22 6.35
C LYS A 33 11.74 -7.52 7.20
N ALA A 34 11.91 -7.96 8.45
CA ALA A 34 10.78 -8.12 9.36
C ALA A 34 10.13 -6.77 9.69
N ASN A 35 10.94 -5.73 9.92
CA ASN A 35 10.46 -4.38 10.20
C ASN A 35 9.75 -3.75 9.00
N GLU A 36 10.35 -3.82 7.80
CA GLU A 36 9.73 -3.35 6.56
C GLU A 36 8.36 -4.00 6.34
N LYS A 37 8.29 -5.32 6.53
CA LYS A 37 7.04 -6.09 6.38
C LYS A 37 5.99 -5.68 7.42
N ALA A 38 6.40 -5.45 8.66
CA ALA A 38 5.50 -4.99 9.71
C ALA A 38 4.96 -3.58 9.41
N ALA A 39 5.85 -2.67 9.01
CA ALA A 39 5.50 -1.30 8.63
C ALA A 39 4.53 -1.27 7.45
N HIS A 40 4.81 -2.04 6.39
CA HIS A 40 3.92 -2.14 5.24
C HIS A 40 2.52 -2.66 5.63
N ARG A 41 2.46 -3.72 6.45
CA ARG A 41 1.17 -4.25 6.93
C ARG A 41 0.41 -3.24 7.78
N ALA A 42 1.10 -2.48 8.62
CA ALA A 42 0.49 -1.43 9.43
C ALA A 42 -0.08 -0.31 8.54
N ASN A 43 0.66 0.13 7.53
CA ASN A 43 0.22 1.16 6.58
C ASN A 43 -1.02 0.73 5.79
N VAL A 44 -1.03 -0.50 5.27
CA VAL A 44 -2.19 -1.05 4.56
C VAL A 44 -3.40 -1.18 5.50
N THR A 45 -3.19 -1.65 6.73
CA THR A 45 -4.27 -1.76 7.72
C THR A 45 -4.87 -0.39 8.06
N ALA A 46 -4.02 0.62 8.25
CA ALA A 46 -4.46 2.00 8.47
C ALA A 46 -5.22 2.57 7.26
N ALA A 47 -4.77 2.28 6.04
CA ALA A 47 -5.44 2.69 4.82
C ALA A 47 -6.83 2.04 4.68
N VAL A 48 -6.95 0.74 4.95
CA VAL A 48 -8.25 0.03 4.95
C VAL A 48 -9.19 0.62 6.00
N ALA A 49 -8.70 0.94 7.19
CA ALA A 49 -9.51 1.58 8.24
C ALA A 49 -9.96 3.00 7.85
N ALA A 50 -9.15 3.75 7.11
CA ALA A 50 -9.47 5.10 6.64
C ALA A 50 -10.36 5.13 5.38
N LEU A 51 -10.44 4.03 4.63
CA LEU A 51 -11.12 3.95 3.34
C LEU A 51 -12.60 4.41 3.39
N PRO A 52 -13.43 3.99 4.37
CA PRO A 52 -14.84 4.41 4.38
C PRO A 52 -15.02 5.93 4.52
N ASN A 53 -14.20 6.57 5.35
CA ASN A 53 -14.24 8.02 5.52
C ASN A 53 -13.73 8.73 4.26
N ALA A 54 -12.66 8.23 3.66
CA ALA A 54 -12.13 8.77 2.41
C ALA A 54 -13.15 8.71 1.27
N LEU A 55 -13.87 7.58 1.11
CA LEU A 55 -14.94 7.45 0.13
C LEU A 55 -16.10 8.41 0.39
N THR A 56 -16.48 8.58 1.66
CA THR A 56 -17.53 9.56 2.05
C THR A 56 -17.15 10.98 1.63
N GLN A 57 -15.89 11.37 1.83
CA GLN A 57 -15.38 12.68 1.42
C GLN A 57 -15.34 12.84 -0.10
N VAL A 58 -14.95 11.79 -0.84
CA VAL A 58 -14.96 11.80 -2.30
C VAL A 58 -16.38 11.95 -2.84
N TYR A 59 -17.34 11.15 -2.37
CA TYR A 59 -18.73 11.24 -2.83
C TYR A 59 -19.36 12.58 -2.48
N ALA A 60 -19.05 13.16 -1.31
CA ALA A 60 -19.51 14.49 -0.96
C ALA A 60 -19.03 15.59 -1.92
N ILE A 61 -17.86 15.43 -2.55
CA ILE A 61 -17.36 16.36 -3.56
C ILE A 61 -18.03 16.09 -4.92
N VAL A 62 -18.07 14.83 -5.36
CA VAL A 62 -18.63 14.42 -6.66
C VAL A 62 -20.14 14.69 -6.75
N ASP A 63 -20.88 14.45 -5.67
CA ASP A 63 -22.33 14.64 -5.66
C ASP A 63 -22.72 16.13 -5.48
N ASN A 64 -21.76 17.03 -5.26
CA ASN A 64 -22.02 18.45 -5.00
C ASN A 64 -22.36 19.22 -6.28
N GLN A 65 -23.66 19.35 -6.54
CA GLN A 65 -24.22 20.07 -7.71
C GLN A 65 -23.91 21.57 -7.76
N ASN A 66 -23.31 22.15 -6.71
CA ASN A 66 -22.92 23.56 -6.70
C ASN A 66 -21.48 23.79 -7.18
N LEU A 67 -20.71 22.72 -7.40
CA LEU A 67 -19.34 22.84 -7.92
C LEU A 67 -19.33 22.88 -9.44
N THR A 68 -18.42 23.68 -9.99
CA THR A 68 -18.02 23.54 -11.39
C THR A 68 -17.12 22.32 -11.53
N GLU A 69 -17.03 21.73 -12.73
CA GLU A 69 -16.12 20.61 -13.01
C GLU A 69 -14.67 20.92 -12.59
N SER A 70 -14.20 22.16 -12.84
CA SER A 70 -12.88 22.62 -12.41
C SER A 70 -12.73 22.72 -10.89
N GLY A 71 -13.80 23.10 -10.19
CA GLY A 71 -13.86 23.18 -8.73
C GLY A 71 -13.84 21.80 -8.09
N GLU A 72 -14.61 20.86 -8.65
CA GLU A 72 -14.60 19.45 -8.25
C GLU A 72 -13.19 18.85 -8.36
N MET A 73 -12.56 18.97 -9.54
CA MET A 73 -11.20 18.47 -9.77
C MET A 73 -10.16 19.09 -8.82
N THR A 74 -10.30 20.38 -8.51
CA THR A 74 -9.41 21.06 -7.56
C THR A 74 -9.59 20.51 -6.15
N GLN A 75 -10.83 20.32 -5.69
CA GLN A 75 -11.11 19.78 -4.36
C GLN A 75 -10.72 18.32 -4.24
N LEU A 76 -10.98 17.50 -5.25
CA LEU A 76 -10.51 16.12 -5.29
C LEU A 76 -8.98 16.07 -5.24
N SER A 77 -8.28 16.86 -6.05
CA SER A 77 -6.80 16.91 -6.03
C SER A 77 -6.27 17.27 -4.63
N ALA A 78 -6.86 18.29 -3.99
CA ALA A 78 -6.51 18.68 -2.63
C ALA A 78 -6.78 17.57 -1.61
N LEU A 79 -7.94 16.89 -1.71
CA LEU A 79 -8.30 15.77 -0.85
C LEU A 79 -7.31 14.61 -1.02
N PHE A 80 -7.05 14.18 -2.27
CA PHE A 80 -6.09 13.13 -2.56
C PHE A 80 -4.70 13.50 -2.07
N ALA A 81 -4.26 14.77 -2.12
CA ALA A 81 -2.97 15.18 -1.58
C ALA A 81 -2.80 14.84 -0.08
N THR A 82 -3.90 14.80 0.69
CA THR A 82 -3.89 14.43 2.13
C THR A 82 -3.77 12.93 2.39
N PHE A 83 -4.06 12.08 1.40
CA PHE A 83 -4.07 10.63 1.57
C PHE A 83 -2.66 10.03 1.53
N SER A 84 -2.45 9.00 2.35
CA SER A 84 -1.26 8.15 2.22
C SER A 84 -1.24 7.43 0.87
N HIS A 85 -0.07 6.96 0.44
CA HIS A 85 0.05 6.23 -0.83
C HIS A 85 -0.90 5.02 -0.90
N ASP A 86 -0.95 4.22 0.16
CA ASP A 86 -1.83 3.04 0.22
C ASP A 86 -3.31 3.42 0.17
N LEU A 87 -3.71 4.52 0.84
CA LEU A 87 -5.09 5.00 0.81
C LEU A 87 -5.48 5.54 -0.58
N LYS A 88 -4.58 6.27 -1.26
CA LYS A 88 -4.80 6.73 -2.65
C LYS A 88 -5.08 5.55 -3.57
N ASN A 89 -4.30 4.48 -3.46
CA ASN A 89 -4.46 3.28 -4.29
C ASN A 89 -5.81 2.60 -4.02
N LEU A 90 -6.21 2.47 -2.75
CA LEU A 90 -7.50 1.86 -2.38
C LEU A 90 -8.69 2.69 -2.85
N VAL A 91 -8.68 4.00 -2.61
CA VAL A 91 -9.74 4.91 -3.07
C VAL A 91 -9.82 4.89 -4.59
N GLY A 92 -8.68 5.01 -5.27
CA GLY A 92 -8.59 4.96 -6.73
C GLY A 92 -9.20 3.68 -7.32
N ALA A 93 -8.90 2.53 -6.73
CA ALA A 93 -9.47 1.25 -7.14
C ALA A 93 -10.98 1.16 -6.90
N ALA A 94 -11.49 1.75 -5.82
CA ALA A 94 -12.92 1.75 -5.49
C ALA A 94 -13.74 2.66 -6.43
N ILE A 95 -13.19 3.82 -6.84
CA ILE A 95 -13.88 4.75 -7.74
C ILE A 95 -13.76 4.38 -9.23
N HIS A 96 -12.69 3.67 -9.62
CA HIS A 96 -12.49 3.25 -11.02
C HIS A 96 -13.42 2.12 -11.49
N GLN A 97 -14.12 1.43 -10.57
CA GLN A 97 -15.04 0.33 -10.93
C GLN A 97 -16.49 0.78 -11.20
N GLY A 98 -16.76 2.08 -11.29
CA GLY A 98 -18.06 2.59 -11.72
C GLY A 98 -18.32 2.31 -13.22
N PRO A 99 -19.56 1.97 -13.62
CA PRO A 99 -19.92 1.75 -15.02
C PRO A 99 -19.86 3.09 -15.78
N GLY A 100 -18.68 3.43 -16.31
CA GLY A 100 -18.49 4.67 -17.09
C GLY A 100 -17.05 5.19 -17.20
N SER A 101 -16.09 4.70 -16.42
CA SER A 101 -14.73 5.23 -16.48
C SER A 101 -13.95 4.72 -17.69
N ARG A 102 -13.92 5.57 -18.72
CA ARG A 102 -13.01 5.56 -19.87
C ARG A 102 -11.61 5.12 -19.46
N GLY A 103 -11.13 4.07 -20.13
CA GLY A 103 -9.73 3.70 -20.10
C GLY A 103 -8.83 4.80 -20.67
N GLY A 104 -7.61 4.85 -20.17
CA GLY A 104 -6.57 5.70 -20.70
C GLY A 104 -5.34 5.69 -19.79
N MET A 105 -4.45 4.74 -20.04
CA MET A 105 -3.01 5.00 -19.88
C MET A 105 -2.59 6.09 -20.87
#